data_AF-A0A6M3Y0Z1-F1
#
_entry.id   AF-A0A6M3Y0Z1-F1
#
_cell.length_a   1.000
_cell.length_b   1.000
_cell.length_c   1.000
_cell.angle_alpha   90.00
_cell.angle_beta   90.00
_cell.angle_gamma   90.00
#
_symmetry.space_group_name_H-M   'P 1'
#
loop_
_entity.id
_entity.type
_entity.pdbx_description
1 polymer ?
#
loop_
_entity_poly.entity_id
_entity_poly.type
_entity_poly.pdbx_seq_one_letter_code
_entity_poly.pdbx_strand_id
1 'polypeptide(L)'
;MKGYYTIEVRDKEGKLLSRERRKSRSYVQQWNELVCVQVGQKAALSMKDTGGTDRDITTNGYNFAVTGGVGADSLGVVVGTGSTAVTIADYALAVKCDEGTGANQLNYLACTVSDPTVLAPSCSFTILRSALNNSGSTITVAEIGVYMLGRYGTTSYYFLAIRDVLTTTQTVPDGGAITVVYTLKVTV
;
A
#
# COMPACT_ATOMS: atom_id res chain seq x y z
N MET A 1 10.70 11.14 -9.47
CA MET A 1 10.54 9.73 -9.05
C MET A 1 9.46 9.08 -9.91
N LYS A 2 9.57 7.80 -10.28
CA LYS A 2 8.55 7.02 -10.98
C LYS A 2 8.15 5.85 -10.07
N GLY A 3 6.85 5.60 -9.93
CA GLY A 3 6.31 4.40 -9.29
C GLY A 3 5.81 3.40 -10.32
N TYR A 4 5.96 2.12 -10.05
CA TYR A 4 5.32 1.04 -10.78
C TYR A 4 4.67 0.09 -9.78
N TYR A 5 3.61 -0.59 -10.19
CA TYR A 5 3.13 -1.76 -9.48
C TYR A 5 3.10 -2.98 -10.39
N THR A 6 3.31 -4.15 -9.80
CA THR A 6 3.04 -5.45 -10.41
C THR A 6 2.06 -6.19 -9.52
N ILE A 7 1.04 -6.80 -10.12
CA ILE A 7 0.08 -7.65 -9.42
C ILE A 7 0.16 -9.05 -10.03
N GLU A 8 0.17 -10.07 -9.19
CA GLU A 8 0.02 -11.47 -9.57
C GLU A 8 -1.11 -12.09 -8.76
N VAL A 9 -2.04 -12.77 -9.42
CA VAL A 9 -3.05 -13.60 -8.75
C VAL A 9 -2.76 -15.07 -9.03
N ARG A 10 -2.78 -15.89 -7.98
CA ARG A 10 -2.60 -17.35 -8.06
C ARG A 10 -3.80 -18.07 -7.46
N ASP A 11 -4.10 -19.25 -7.97
CA ASP A 11 -5.08 -20.15 -7.36
C ASP A 11 -4.49 -20.89 -6.15
N LYS A 12 -5.30 -21.75 -5.52
CA LYS A 12 -4.94 -22.52 -4.34
C LYS A 12 -3.83 -23.54 -4.58
N GLU A 13 -3.61 -23.95 -5.83
CA GLU A 13 -2.48 -24.80 -6.24
C GLU A 13 -1.22 -23.98 -6.58
N GLY A 14 -1.28 -22.64 -6.51
CA GLY A 14 -0.17 -21.74 -6.79
C GLY A 14 0.01 -21.41 -8.28
N LYS A 15 -0.89 -21.87 -9.16
CA LYS A 15 -0.86 -21.55 -10.59
C LYS A 15 -1.25 -20.09 -10.79
N LEU A 16 -0.46 -19.40 -11.62
CA LEU A 16 -0.69 -18.00 -11.99
C LEU A 16 -1.95 -17.87 -12.86
N LEU A 17 -2.92 -17.09 -12.39
CA LEU A 17 -4.18 -16.81 -13.07
C LEU A 17 -4.13 -15.49 -13.83
N SER A 18 -3.56 -14.45 -13.22
CA SER A 18 -3.40 -13.15 -13.83
C SER A 18 -2.08 -12.51 -13.41
N ARG A 19 -1.55 -11.68 -14.30
CA ARG A 19 -0.41 -10.82 -14.01
C ARG A 19 -0.56 -9.52 -14.76
N GLU A 20 -0.36 -8.40 -14.07
CA GLU A 20 -0.23 -7.11 -14.71
C GLU A 20 0.92 -6.30 -14.12
N ARG A 21 1.46 -5.40 -14.93
CA ARG A 21 2.43 -4.41 -14.50
C ARG A 21 2.09 -3.07 -15.11
N ARG A 22 2.00 -2.04 -14.28
CA ARG A 22 1.65 -0.68 -14.72
C ARG A 22 2.49 0.36 -14.01
N LYS A 23 2.50 1.56 -14.59
CA LYS A 23 3.05 2.74 -13.92
C LYS A 23 2.04 3.21 -12.86
N SER A 24 2.47 3.28 -11.61
CA SER A 24 1.72 3.97 -10.56
C SER A 24 1.80 5.48 -10.82
N ARG A 25 0.66 6.17 -10.73
CA ARG A 25 0.58 7.63 -10.98
C ARG A 25 0.12 8.41 -9.75
N SER A 26 0.13 7.79 -8.58
CA SER A 26 -0.91 8.10 -7.59
C SER A 26 -0.37 8.23 -6.17
N TYR A 27 0.80 8.85 -6.02
CA TYR A 27 1.18 9.37 -4.71
C TYR A 27 0.14 10.41 -4.30
N VAL A 28 -0.44 10.23 -3.12
CA VAL A 28 -1.43 11.17 -2.55
C VAL A 28 -0.73 12.20 -1.65
N GLN A 29 -1.46 13.22 -1.20
CA GLN A 29 -0.87 14.37 -0.50
C GLN A 29 -0.02 13.98 0.72
N GLN A 30 -0.43 12.97 1.48
CA GLN A 30 0.20 12.59 2.75
C GLN A 30 1.64 12.11 2.55
N TRP A 31 1.97 11.51 1.39
CA TRP A 31 3.36 11.19 1.06
C TRP A 31 4.24 12.43 1.12
N ASN A 32 3.83 13.52 0.46
CA ASN A 32 4.61 14.75 0.42
C ASN A 32 4.55 15.52 1.75
N GLU A 33 3.44 15.45 2.48
CA GLU A 33 3.35 16.04 3.81
C GLU A 33 4.36 15.39 4.77
N LEU A 34 4.46 14.06 4.75
CA LEU A 34 5.44 13.33 5.56
C LEU A 34 6.89 13.60 5.11
N VAL A 35 7.11 13.79 3.79
CA VAL A 35 8.42 14.22 3.27
C VAL A 35 8.77 15.61 3.77
N CYS A 36 7.80 16.53 3.79
CA CYS A 36 7.97 17.87 4.32
C CYS A 36 8.33 17.85 5.81
N VAL A 37 7.67 17.00 6.62
CA VAL A 37 8.02 16.82 8.03
C VAL A 37 9.48 16.41 8.19
N GLN A 38 9.91 15.38 7.46
CA GLN A 38 11.24 14.79 7.64
C GLN A 38 12.36 15.67 7.06
N VAL A 39 12.19 16.20 5.85
CA VAL A 39 13.21 17.04 5.19
C VAL A 39 13.28 18.43 5.83
N GLY A 40 12.12 19.00 6.18
CA GLY A 40 12.04 20.33 6.78
C GLY A 40 12.27 20.35 8.29
N GLN A 41 12.49 19.19 8.91
CA GLN A 41 12.60 19.01 10.36
C GLN A 41 11.49 19.72 11.13
N LYS A 42 10.24 19.52 10.72
CA LYS A 42 9.09 20.24 11.26
C LYS A 42 8.80 19.82 12.71
N ALA A 43 8.48 20.80 13.54
CA ALA A 43 8.07 20.56 14.93
C ALA A 43 6.72 19.83 15.02
N ALA A 44 5.77 20.15 14.15
CA ALA A 44 4.53 19.41 13.94
C ALA A 44 3.91 19.81 12.58
N LEU A 45 3.26 18.87 11.90
CA LEU A 45 2.40 19.11 10.74
C LEU A 45 1.13 18.26 10.87
N SER A 46 -0.04 18.90 10.76
CA SER A 46 -1.34 18.23 10.80
C SER A 46 -1.65 17.60 9.44
N MET A 47 -2.02 16.31 9.45
CA MET A 47 -2.32 15.51 8.25
C MET A 47 -3.47 14.55 8.57
N LYS A 48 -4.27 14.20 7.56
CA LYS A 48 -5.41 13.28 7.73
C LYS A 48 -4.99 11.82 7.77
N ASP A 49 -5.26 11.13 8.88
CA ASP A 49 -5.02 9.69 9.02
C ASP A 49 -6.01 8.85 8.19
N THR A 50 -5.74 7.56 8.10
CA THR A 50 -6.60 6.58 7.38
C THR A 50 -8.01 6.44 7.97
N GLY A 51 -8.25 6.92 9.19
CA GLY A 51 -9.58 7.02 9.80
C GLY A 51 -10.29 8.35 9.54
N GLY A 52 -9.67 9.26 8.78
CA GLY A 52 -10.22 10.57 8.45
C GLY A 52 -10.02 11.63 9.52
N THR A 53 -9.25 11.35 10.57
CA THR A 53 -8.95 12.30 11.66
C THR A 53 -7.65 13.04 11.39
N ASP A 54 -7.63 14.34 11.64
CA ASP A 54 -6.40 15.14 11.54
C ASP A 54 -5.45 14.82 12.71
N ARG A 55 -4.20 14.51 12.39
CA ARG A 55 -3.14 14.13 13.32
C ARG A 55 -1.90 14.98 13.09
N ASP A 56 -1.40 15.58 14.16
CA ASP A 56 -0.10 16.22 14.13
C ASP A 56 1.01 15.17 14.11
N ILE A 57 1.98 15.35 13.22
CA ILE A 57 3.15 14.48 13.08
C ILE A 57 4.43 15.28 13.16
N THR A 58 5.42 14.73 13.87
CA THR A 58 6.74 15.32 14.10
C THR A 58 7.81 14.50 13.37
N THR A 59 9.03 15.02 13.34
CA THR A 59 10.18 14.21 12.92
C THR A 59 10.32 12.96 13.80
N ASN A 60 10.61 11.83 13.16
CA ASN A 60 10.82 10.57 13.86
C ASN A 60 11.58 9.57 12.98
N GLY A 61 12.33 8.66 13.61
CA GLY A 61 13.05 7.59 12.89
C GLY A 61 12.13 6.52 12.28
N TYR A 62 10.89 6.41 12.75
CA TYR A 62 9.91 5.43 12.25
C TYR A 62 8.94 5.99 11.21
N ASN A 63 9.00 7.29 10.89
CA ASN A 63 8.22 7.84 9.80
C ASN A 63 8.55 7.09 8.49
N PHE A 64 7.56 6.88 7.64
CA PHE A 64 7.65 6.09 6.39
C PHE A 64 7.83 4.59 6.58
N ALA A 65 7.79 4.04 7.80
CA ALA A 65 7.74 2.59 7.95
C ALA A 65 6.50 2.06 7.20
N VAL A 66 6.67 0.93 6.48
CA VAL A 66 5.62 0.24 5.71
C VAL A 66 5.64 -1.27 5.95
N THR A 67 6.55 -1.78 6.78
CA THR A 67 6.75 -3.21 7.03
C THR A 67 5.73 -3.75 8.03
N GLY A 68 4.46 -3.82 7.62
CA GLY A 68 3.39 -4.46 8.40
C GLY A 68 3.67 -5.96 8.58
N GLY A 69 3.49 -6.48 9.81
CA GLY A 69 3.58 -7.91 10.09
C GLY A 69 2.43 -8.72 9.50
N VAL A 70 2.45 -10.04 9.70
CA VAL A 70 1.32 -10.92 9.35
C VAL A 70 0.08 -10.46 10.11
N GLY A 71 -1.05 -10.36 9.41
CA GLY A 71 -2.33 -9.91 9.97
C GLY A 71 -2.45 -8.40 10.20
N ALA A 72 -1.42 -7.61 9.90
CA ALA A 72 -1.46 -6.16 10.07
C ALA A 72 -1.93 -5.46 8.78
N ASP A 73 -3.16 -4.95 8.75
CA ASP A 73 -3.74 -4.29 7.58
C ASP A 73 -3.79 -2.75 7.68
N SER A 74 -3.32 -2.18 8.80
CA SER A 74 -3.15 -0.73 9.00
C SER A 74 -1.85 -0.17 8.42
N LEU A 75 -0.93 -1.05 7.98
CA LEU A 75 0.40 -0.69 7.49
C LEU A 75 0.83 -1.59 6.32
N GLY A 76 1.56 -1.02 5.36
CA GLY A 76 2.09 -1.75 4.21
C GLY A 76 1.14 -1.79 3.02
N VAL A 77 1.33 -2.76 2.14
CA VAL A 77 0.57 -2.85 0.88
C VAL A 77 -0.84 -3.40 1.11
N VAL A 78 -1.86 -2.58 0.96
CA VAL A 78 -3.27 -2.93 1.14
C VAL A 78 -3.98 -3.10 -0.20
N VAL A 79 -5.08 -3.85 -0.21
CA VAL A 79 -5.94 -4.02 -1.39
C VAL A 79 -7.40 -3.73 -1.03
N GLY A 80 -8.20 -3.41 -2.04
CA GLY A 80 -9.59 -3.03 -1.86
C GLY A 80 -10.46 -3.32 -3.07
N THR A 81 -11.77 -3.25 -2.88
CA THR A 81 -12.80 -3.47 -3.90
C THR A 81 -13.37 -2.17 -4.46
N GLY A 82 -12.95 -1.02 -3.93
CA GLY A 82 -13.44 0.29 -4.36
C GLY A 82 -12.90 0.69 -5.73
N SER A 83 -13.74 1.38 -6.50
CA SER A 83 -13.43 1.84 -7.86
C SER A 83 -13.52 3.37 -8.01
N THR A 84 -13.79 4.09 -6.92
CA THR A 84 -13.82 5.56 -6.90
C THR A 84 -12.47 6.11 -7.35
N ALA A 85 -12.49 6.96 -8.37
CA ALA A 85 -11.29 7.57 -8.93
C ALA A 85 -10.41 8.23 -7.85
N VAL A 86 -9.10 8.12 -8.02
CA VAL A 86 -8.11 8.66 -7.08
C VAL A 86 -8.16 10.19 -7.09
N THR A 87 -8.14 10.79 -5.91
CA THR A 87 -7.94 12.22 -5.73
C THR A 87 -6.68 12.46 -4.90
N ILE A 88 -6.08 13.66 -5.03
CA ILE A 88 -4.89 14.01 -4.26
C ILE A 88 -5.15 14.03 -2.74
N ALA A 89 -6.40 14.23 -2.34
CA ALA A 89 -6.83 14.36 -0.94
C ALA A 89 -7.31 13.04 -0.31
N ASP A 90 -7.24 11.93 -1.05
CA ASP A 90 -7.58 10.61 -0.50
C ASP A 90 -6.68 10.29 0.70
N TYR A 91 -7.26 9.71 1.74
CA TYR A 91 -6.55 9.35 2.97
C TYR A 91 -6.62 7.87 3.32
N ALA A 92 -7.45 7.13 2.61
CA ALA A 92 -7.62 5.69 2.72
C ALA A 92 -8.02 5.11 1.34
N LEU A 93 -7.96 3.79 1.20
CA LEU A 93 -8.67 3.11 0.10
C LEU A 93 -10.17 3.38 0.21
N ALA A 94 -10.88 3.45 -0.92
CA ALA A 94 -12.32 3.73 -0.90
C ALA A 94 -13.11 2.60 -0.23
N VAL A 95 -12.74 1.35 -0.50
CA VAL A 95 -13.27 0.16 0.17
C VAL A 95 -12.13 -0.83 0.37
N LYS A 96 -11.43 -0.72 1.50
CA LYS A 96 -10.34 -1.64 1.86
C LYS A 96 -10.90 -3.04 2.16
N CYS A 97 -10.19 -4.09 1.73
CA CYS A 97 -10.39 -5.43 2.26
C CYS A 97 -9.69 -5.53 3.62
N ASP A 98 -10.44 -5.76 4.70
CA ASP A 98 -9.89 -5.91 6.05
C ASP A 98 -9.17 -7.26 6.24
N GLU A 99 -8.31 -7.34 7.24
CA GLU A 99 -7.75 -8.61 7.70
C GLU A 99 -8.87 -9.57 8.16
N GLY A 100 -8.86 -10.80 7.68
CA GLY A 100 -9.75 -11.85 8.17
C GLY A 100 -10.14 -12.89 7.13
N THR A 101 -11.19 -13.65 7.43
CA THR A 101 -11.73 -14.76 6.61
C THR A 101 -13.22 -14.60 6.31
N GLY A 102 -13.80 -13.43 6.57
CA GLY A 102 -15.16 -13.10 6.22
C GLY A 102 -15.30 -12.60 4.78
N ALA A 103 -16.53 -12.24 4.40
CA ALA A 103 -16.80 -11.65 3.10
C ALA A 103 -15.98 -10.38 2.88
N ASN A 104 -15.30 -10.27 1.73
CA ASN A 104 -14.38 -9.18 1.38
C ASN A 104 -13.22 -8.97 2.37
N GLN A 105 -12.84 -10.00 3.13
CA GLN A 105 -11.64 -10.01 3.97
C GLN A 105 -10.56 -10.88 3.34
N LEU A 106 -9.30 -10.53 3.60
CA LEU A 106 -8.13 -11.26 3.14
C LEU A 106 -7.17 -11.48 4.32
N ASN A 107 -6.37 -12.53 4.28
CA ASN A 107 -5.27 -12.72 5.22
C ASN A 107 -3.98 -12.13 4.67
N TYR A 108 -3.55 -11.00 5.21
CA TYR A 108 -2.34 -10.32 4.81
C TYR A 108 -1.10 -10.97 5.42
N LEU A 109 -0.17 -11.35 4.55
CA LEU A 109 1.15 -11.82 4.96
C LEU A 109 2.05 -10.62 5.31
N ALA A 110 3.27 -10.90 5.79
CA ALA A 110 4.22 -9.84 6.10
C ALA A 110 4.53 -8.98 4.88
N CYS A 111 4.55 -7.66 5.07
CA CYS A 111 5.00 -6.69 4.07
C CYS A 111 6.52 -6.53 4.16
N THR A 112 7.21 -6.66 3.04
CA THR A 112 8.67 -6.58 2.99
C THR A 112 9.13 -5.42 2.09
N VAL A 113 10.30 -4.90 2.40
CA VAL A 113 10.97 -3.85 1.61
C VAL A 113 12.33 -4.39 1.20
N SER A 114 12.69 -4.25 -0.08
CA SER A 114 14.03 -4.64 -0.56
C SER A 114 15.05 -3.56 -0.26
N ASP A 115 16.33 -3.94 -0.27
CA ASP A 115 17.40 -2.96 -0.35
C ASP A 115 17.35 -2.18 -1.68
N PRO A 116 17.83 -0.92 -1.70
CA PRO A 116 18.00 -0.18 -2.94
C PRO A 116 19.01 -0.86 -3.86
N THR A 117 18.62 -1.09 -5.11
CA THR A 117 19.47 -1.63 -6.16
C THR A 117 19.74 -0.57 -7.22
N VAL A 118 21.02 -0.38 -7.55
CA VAL A 118 21.45 0.46 -8.67
C VAL A 118 21.65 -0.40 -9.90
N LEU A 119 20.85 -0.13 -10.93
CA LEU A 119 21.04 -0.64 -12.28
C LEU A 119 21.03 0.55 -13.23
N ALA A 120 22.23 1.05 -13.55
CA ALA A 120 22.42 2.30 -14.30
C ALA A 120 21.54 2.32 -15.57
N PRO A 121 20.83 3.43 -15.87
CA PRO A 121 20.88 4.74 -15.21
C PRO A 121 19.90 4.90 -14.03
N SER A 122 19.49 3.81 -13.38
CA SER A 122 18.41 3.81 -12.39
C SER A 122 18.80 3.29 -11.01
N CYS A 123 18.10 3.77 -9.98
CA CYS A 123 18.10 3.19 -8.64
C CYS A 123 16.66 2.92 -8.20
N SER A 124 16.41 1.76 -7.60
CA SER A 124 15.07 1.38 -7.14
C SER A 124 15.08 0.41 -5.97
N PHE A 125 14.00 0.42 -5.20
CA PHE A 125 13.66 -0.62 -4.22
C PHE A 125 12.19 -1.03 -4.40
N THR A 126 11.80 -2.14 -3.78
CA THR A 126 10.42 -2.64 -3.82
C THR A 126 9.77 -2.70 -2.46
N ILE A 127 8.44 -2.57 -2.44
CA ILE A 127 7.57 -2.87 -1.31
C ILE A 127 6.64 -3.99 -1.77
N LEU A 128 6.62 -5.12 -1.08
CA LEU A 128 5.91 -6.33 -1.50
C LEU A 128 4.99 -6.81 -0.38
N ARG A 129 3.78 -7.25 -0.75
CA ARG A 129 2.93 -8.05 0.14
C ARG A 129 2.06 -9.02 -0.65
N SER A 130 1.79 -10.17 -0.06
CA SER A 130 0.77 -11.10 -0.52
C SER A 130 -0.41 -11.11 0.46
N ALA A 131 -1.61 -11.30 -0.05
CA ALA A 131 -2.83 -11.48 0.72
C ALA A 131 -3.56 -12.74 0.22
N LEU A 132 -3.96 -13.61 1.16
CA LEU A 132 -4.66 -14.86 0.86
C LEU A 132 -6.16 -14.64 0.97
N ASN A 133 -6.93 -15.23 0.05
CA ASN A 133 -8.38 -15.25 0.15
C ASN A 133 -8.83 -16.57 0.76
N ASN A 134 -9.16 -16.57 2.05
CA ASN A 134 -9.76 -17.70 2.75
C ASN A 134 -11.22 -17.39 3.13
N SER A 135 -11.92 -16.58 2.33
CA SER A 135 -13.27 -16.11 2.65
C SER A 135 -14.39 -17.10 2.33
N GLY A 136 -14.08 -18.22 1.66
CA GLY A 136 -15.07 -19.14 1.11
C GLY A 136 -15.74 -18.63 -0.17
N SER A 137 -15.30 -17.48 -0.71
CA SER A 137 -15.85 -16.86 -1.92
C SER A 137 -14.78 -16.15 -2.74
N THR A 138 -15.06 -15.86 -4.01
CA THR A 138 -14.15 -15.08 -4.86
C THR A 138 -14.23 -13.59 -4.52
N ILE A 139 -13.07 -12.92 -4.40
CA ILE A 139 -12.97 -11.48 -4.15
C ILE A 139 -12.45 -10.77 -5.40
N THR A 140 -13.14 -9.70 -5.81
CA THR A 140 -12.76 -8.85 -6.95
C THR A 140 -12.06 -7.60 -6.45
N VAL A 141 -10.73 -7.56 -6.56
CA VAL A 141 -9.90 -6.41 -6.18
C VAL A 141 -9.92 -5.38 -7.30
N ALA A 142 -10.22 -4.12 -6.95
CA ALA A 142 -10.32 -2.99 -7.87
C ALA A 142 -9.40 -1.82 -7.51
N GLU A 143 -8.81 -1.81 -6.32
CA GLU A 143 -7.81 -0.84 -5.91
C GLU A 143 -6.72 -1.46 -5.04
N ILE A 144 -5.56 -0.83 -5.05
CA ILE A 144 -4.40 -1.19 -4.22
C ILE A 144 -3.79 0.09 -3.63
N GLY A 145 -3.04 -0.04 -2.55
CA GLY A 145 -2.33 1.10 -2.00
C GLY A 145 -1.22 0.71 -1.03
N VAL A 146 -0.56 1.73 -0.49
CA VAL A 146 0.48 1.60 0.54
C VAL A 146 0.11 2.50 1.70
N TYR A 147 -0.10 1.89 2.87
CA TYR A 147 -0.20 2.61 4.13
C TYR A 147 1.17 2.71 4.80
N MET A 148 1.48 3.89 5.33
CA MET A 148 2.75 4.21 5.97
C MET A 148 2.53 4.80 7.36
N LEU A 149 3.55 4.66 8.21
CA LEU A 149 3.55 5.16 9.57
C LEU A 149 3.99 6.63 9.63
N GLY A 150 3.31 7.43 10.44
CA GLY A 150 3.80 8.72 10.95
C GLY A 150 3.72 8.76 12.48
N ARG A 151 4.63 9.50 13.13
CA ARG A 151 4.68 9.61 14.60
C ARG A 151 4.52 11.00 15.16
N TYR A 152 3.87 11.06 16.32
CA TYR A 152 3.94 12.18 17.26
C TYR A 152 4.52 11.67 18.58
N GLY A 153 5.78 11.98 18.85
CA GLY A 153 6.51 11.36 19.96
C GLY A 153 6.54 9.82 19.83
N THR A 154 5.89 9.12 20.76
CA THR A 154 5.79 7.65 20.79
C THR A 154 4.52 7.10 20.13
N THR A 155 3.55 7.95 19.81
CA THR A 155 2.27 7.55 19.22
C THR A 155 2.43 7.35 17.72
N SER A 156 1.88 6.24 17.22
CA SER A 156 1.86 5.93 15.78
C SER A 156 0.48 6.21 15.19
N TYR A 157 0.48 6.83 14.02
CA TYR A 157 -0.68 7.02 13.16
C TYR A 157 -0.38 6.48 11.76
N TYR A 158 -1.42 6.23 10.97
CA TYR A 158 -1.32 5.56 9.67
C TYR A 158 -1.89 6.44 8.58
N PHE A 159 -1.14 6.57 7.48
CA PHE A 159 -1.44 7.47 6.38
C PHE A 159 -1.35 6.74 5.05
N LEU A 160 -2.18 7.12 4.09
CA LEU A 160 -2.10 6.61 2.73
C LEU A 160 -0.96 7.30 1.97
N ALA A 161 0.01 6.54 1.46
CA ALA A 161 1.10 7.06 0.65
C ALA A 161 0.78 7.04 -0.85
N ILE A 162 0.24 5.91 -1.30
CA ILE A 162 -0.01 5.59 -2.71
C ILE A 162 -1.37 4.90 -2.78
N ARG A 163 -2.24 5.30 -3.71
CA ARG A 163 -3.50 4.61 -4.02
C ARG A 163 -3.67 4.49 -5.51
N ASP A 164 -3.77 3.28 -6.05
CA ASP A 164 -4.04 3.06 -7.46
C ASP A 164 -5.36 2.31 -7.65
N VAL A 165 -6.28 2.90 -8.42
CA VAL A 165 -7.48 2.21 -8.92
C VAL A 165 -7.08 1.45 -10.19
N LEU A 166 -7.38 0.16 -10.21
CA LEU A 166 -7.03 -0.75 -11.30
C LEU A 166 -7.99 -0.56 -12.46
N THR A 167 -7.47 -0.41 -13.69
CA THR A 167 -8.37 -0.36 -14.86
C THR A 167 -8.92 -1.74 -15.22
N THR A 168 -8.29 -2.80 -14.71
CA THR A 168 -8.73 -4.18 -14.86
C THR A 168 -8.71 -4.79 -13.48
N THR A 169 -9.89 -5.18 -12.99
CA THR A 169 -10.01 -5.79 -11.67
C THR A 169 -9.30 -7.15 -11.62
N GLN A 170 -8.84 -7.53 -10.44
CA GLN A 170 -8.11 -8.77 -10.20
C GLN A 170 -9.01 -9.71 -9.40
N THR A 171 -9.31 -10.86 -9.98
CA THR A 171 -10.23 -11.84 -9.40
C THR A 171 -9.45 -12.86 -8.59
N VAL A 172 -9.55 -12.80 -7.26
CA VAL A 172 -8.85 -13.70 -6.33
C VAL A 172 -9.82 -14.80 -5.90
N PRO A 173 -9.68 -16.05 -6.37
CA PRO A 173 -10.57 -17.13 -5.95
C PRO A 173 -10.33 -17.48 -4.47
N ASP A 174 -11.30 -18.17 -3.86
CA ASP A 174 -11.10 -18.79 -2.55
C ASP A 174 -9.93 -19.79 -2.58
N GLY A 175 -9.14 -19.81 -1.51
CA GLY A 175 -7.84 -20.47 -1.39
C GLY A 175 -6.72 -19.84 -2.22
N GLY A 176 -7.01 -18.85 -3.07
CA GLY A 176 -6.04 -18.15 -3.90
C GLY A 176 -5.32 -17.02 -3.17
N ALA A 177 -4.41 -16.37 -3.89
CA ALA A 177 -3.63 -15.26 -3.35
C ALA A 177 -3.44 -14.14 -4.38
N ILE A 178 -3.42 -12.90 -3.90
CA ILE A 178 -2.96 -11.73 -4.64
C ILE A 178 -1.62 -11.27 -4.07
N THR A 179 -0.62 -11.09 -4.94
CA THR A 179 0.68 -10.51 -4.58
C THR A 179 0.83 -9.17 -5.29
N VAL A 180 1.11 -8.13 -4.51
CA VAL A 180 1.30 -6.77 -5.02
C VAL A 180 2.72 -6.32 -4.72
N VAL A 181 3.40 -5.81 -5.74
CA VAL A 181 4.77 -5.28 -5.65
C VAL A 181 4.79 -3.86 -6.17
N TYR A 182 5.03 -2.89 -5.28
CA TYR A 182 5.37 -1.53 -5.66
C TYR A 182 6.87 -1.42 -5.91
N THR A 183 7.28 -0.74 -6.97
CA THR A 183 8.67 -0.39 -7.27
C THR A 183 8.82 1.11 -7.31
N LEU A 184 9.59 1.67 -6.40
CA LEU A 184 9.91 3.10 -6.35
C LEU A 184 11.27 3.30 -7.01
N LYS A 185 11.32 4.18 -8.01
CA LYS A 185 12.46 4.30 -8.91
C LYS A 185 12.83 5.74 -9.20
N VAL A 186 14.13 6.02 -9.19
CA VAL A 186 14.73 7.22 -9.80
C VAL A 186 15.57 6.80 -11.01
N THR A 187 15.67 7.70 -11.99
CA THR A 187 16.41 7.48 -13.24
C THR A 187 16.95 8.83 -13.70
N VAL A 188 18.22 8.86 -14.13
CA VAL A 188 18.85 10.02 -14.77
C VAL A 188 18.72 9.96 -16.29
#